data_AF-A0A1A7NS80-F1
#
_entry.id   AF-A0A1A7NS80-F1
#
_cell.length_a   1.000
_cell.length_b   1.000
_cell.length_c   1.000
_cell.angle_alpha   90.00
_cell.angle_beta   90.00
_cell.angle_gamma   90.00
#
_symmetry.space_group_name_H-M   'P 1'
#
loop_
_entity.id
_entity.type
_entity.pdbx_description
1 polymer ?
#
loop_
_entity_poly.entity_id
_entity_poly.type
_entity_poly.pdbx_seq_one_letter_code
_entity_poly.pdbx_strand_id
1 'polypeptide(L)' 'MYSCKQASFLLSQAKERKLALNETIQLKLHLTLCSRCRQFKQNLETMSELCQDASKTYTTKK' A
#
# COMPACT_ATOMS: atom_id res chain seq x y z
N MET A 1 17.11 6.64 6.83
CA MET A 1 16.12 7.14 5.85
C MET A 1 15.93 6.04 4.81
N TYR A 2 14.72 5.52 4.61
CA TYR A 2 14.49 4.50 3.57
C TYR A 2 14.64 5.10 2.17
N SER A 3 15.15 4.31 1.24
CA SER A 3 15.09 4.66 -0.18
C SER A 3 13.66 4.49 -0.70
N CYS A 4 13.29 5.21 -1.76
CA CYS A 4 11.97 5.07 -2.40
C CYS A 4 11.70 3.61 -2.80
N LYS A 5 12.74 2.85 -3.21
CA LYS A 5 12.63 1.42 -3.54
C LYS A 5 12.25 0.58 -2.31
N GLN A 6 12.89 0.82 -1.18
CA GLN A 6 12.57 0.13 0.08
C GLN A 6 11.17 0.50 0.58
N ALA A 7 10.79 1.78 0.48
CA ALA A 7 9.45 2.24 0.86
C ALA A 7 8.35 1.59 0.02
N SER A 8 8.51 1.54 -1.31
CA SER A 8 7.58 0.86 -2.21
C SER A 8 7.51 -0.65 -1.94
N PHE A 9 8.65 -1.29 -1.65
CA PHE A 9 8.69 -2.70 -1.29
C PHE A 9 7.95 -3.01 0.02
N LEU A 10 8.12 -2.16 1.05
CA LEU A 10 7.38 -2.28 2.31
C LEU A 10 5.88 -2.00 2.12
N LEU A 11 5.52 -1.05 1.26
CA LEU A 11 4.12 -0.76 0.93
C LEU A 11 3.42 -1.96 0.27
N SER A 12 4.09 -2.65 -0.65
CA SER A 12 3.57 -3.89 -1.24
C SER A 12 3.44 -4.99 -0.19
N GLN A 13 4.50 -5.22 0.61
CA GLN A 13 4.45 -6.21 1.69
C GLN A 13 3.35 -5.94 2.71
N ALA A 14 3.02 -4.67 2.98
CA ALA A 14 1.94 -4.31 3.90
C ALA A 14 0.56 -4.81 3.45
N LYS A 15 0.38 -5.15 2.17
CA LYS A 15 -0.85 -5.75 1.64
C LYS A 15 -0.93 -7.25 1.88
N GLU A 16 0.21 -7.93 1.98
CA GLU A 16 0.29 -9.39 2.15
C GLU A 16 0.54 -9.78 3.60
N ARG A 17 1.33 -8.99 4.34
CA ARG A 17 1.67 -9.19 5.74
C ARG A 17 1.49 -7.92 6.56
N LYS A 18 1.33 -8.10 7.88
CA LYS A 18 1.45 -6.98 8.82
C LYS A 18 2.92 -6.57 8.91
N LEU A 19 3.17 -5.28 8.73
CA LEU A 19 4.50 -4.69 8.98
C LEU A 19 4.77 -4.61 10.49
N ALA A 20 6.03 -4.71 10.87
CA ALA A 20 6.43 -4.43 12.24
C ALA A 20 6.26 -2.93 12.57
N LEU A 21 6.12 -2.60 13.86
CA LEU A 21 5.87 -1.23 14.30
C LEU A 21 6.99 -0.27 13.89
N ASN A 22 8.24 -0.72 13.97
CA ASN A 22 9.42 0.02 13.53
C ASN A 22 9.42 0.30 12.00
N GLU A 23 9.10 -0.71 11.19
CA GLU A 23 8.97 -0.60 9.72
C GLU A 23 7.87 0.42 9.36
N THR A 24 6.75 0.36 10.08
CA THR A 24 5.60 1.24 9.88
C THR A 24 5.93 2.70 10.19
N ILE A 25 6.61 2.96 11.32
CA ILE A 25 6.99 4.32 11.71
C ILE A 25 7.98 4.92 10.70
N GLN A 26 9.02 4.17 10.34
CA GLN A 26 10.01 4.64 9.36
C GLN A 26 9.39 4.85 7.97
N LEU A 27 8.47 3.98 7.56
CA LEU A 27 7.73 4.13 6.31
C LEU A 27 6.84 5.39 6.34
N LYS A 28 6.12 5.64 7.43
CA LYS A 28 5.30 6.86 7.59
C LYS A 28 6.15 8.13 7.50
N LEU A 29 7.31 8.16 8.16
CA LEU A 29 8.25 9.27 8.06
C LEU A 29 8.75 9.49 6.63
N HIS A 30 9.02 8.42 5.88
CA HIS A 30 9.38 8.55 4.46
C HIS A 30 8.23 9.11 3.63
N LEU A 31 7.00 8.66 3.86
CA LEU A 31 5.81 9.12 3.13
C LEU A 31 5.45 10.59 3.40
N THR A 32 5.82 11.14 4.57
CA THR A 32 5.65 12.58 4.83
C THR A 32 6.66 13.43 4.05
N LEU A 33 7.84 12.90 3.76
CA LEU A 33 8.91 13.59 3.03
C LEU A 33 8.83 13.38 1.51
N CYS A 34 8.28 12.25 1.07
CA CYS A 34 8.24 11.84 -0.34
C CYS A 34 6.80 11.71 -0.85
N SER A 35 6.36 12.74 -1.59
CA SER A 35 5.05 12.78 -2.24
C SER A 35 4.85 11.64 -3.25
N ARG A 36 5.91 11.22 -3.95
CA ARG A 36 5.84 10.12 -4.93
C ARG A 36 5.47 8.79 -4.28
N CYS A 37 6.08 8.44 -3.16
CA CYS A 37 5.74 7.22 -2.43
C CYS A 37 4.35 7.33 -1.80
N ARG A 38 3.91 8.53 -1.42
CA ARG A 38 2.53 8.78 -0.96
C ARG A 38 1.50 8.50 -2.05
N GLN A 39 1.74 8.97 -3.27
CA GLN A 39 0.87 8.69 -4.42
C GLN A 39 0.85 7.19 -4.74
N PHE A 40 2.02 6.53 -4.70
CA PHE A 40 2.10 5.09 -4.91
C PHE A 40 1.26 4.30 -3.89
N LYS A 41 1.30 4.68 -2.61
CA LYS A 41 0.42 4.10 -1.58
C LYS A 41 -1.05 4.23 -1.94
N GLN A 42 -1.48 5.44 -2.35
CA GLN A 42 -2.88 5.69 -2.75
C GLN A 42 -3.27 4.83 -3.95
N ASN A 43 -2.43 4.74 -4.98
CA ASN A 43 -2.70 3.91 -6.15
C ASN A 43 -2.86 2.43 -5.77
N LEU A 44 -2.03 1.91 -4.86
CA LEU A 44 -2.16 0.54 -4.34
C LEU A 44 -3.46 0.32 -3.54
N GLU A 45 -3.93 1.33 -2.80
CA GLU A 45 -5.22 1.28 -2.11
C GLU A 45 -6.37 1.25 -3.11
N THR A 46 -6.39 2.17 -4.07
CA THR A 46 -7.41 2.22 -5.13
C THR A 46 -7.45 0.92 -5.94
N MET A 47 -6.30 0.37 -6.34
CA MET A 47 -6.25 -0.91 -7.05
C MET A 47 -6.84 -2.05 -6.21
N SER A 48 -6.51 -2.11 -4.93
CA SER A 48 -7.04 -3.12 -4.01
C SER A 48 -8.55 -3.00 -3.86
N GLU A 49 -9.07 -1.77 -3.75
CA GLU A 49 -10.50 -1.50 -3.66
C GLU A 49 -11.23 -1.92 -4.93
N LEU A 50 -10.70 -1.56 -6.11
CA LEU A 50 -11.27 -1.96 -7.40
C LEU A 50 -11.28 -3.47 -7.59
N CYS A 51 -10.20 -4.17 -7.22
CA CYS A 51 -10.15 -5.63 -7.28
C CYS A 51 -11.18 -6.28 -6.33
N GLN A 52 -11.37 -5.72 -5.13
CA GLN A 52 -12.38 -6.20 -4.20
C GLN A 52 -13.80 -5.92 -4.70
N ASP A 53 -14.06 -4.73 -5.25
CA ASP A 53 -15.36 -4.36 -5.81
C ASP A 53 -15.73 -5.21 -7.03
N ALA A 54 -14.77 -5.45 -7.94
CA ALA A 54 -14.94 -6.36 -9.06
C ALA A 54 -15.22 -7.80 -8.59
N SER A 55 -14.52 -8.27 -7.54
CA SER A 55 -14.77 -9.59 -6.98
C SER A 55 -16.18 -9.73 -6.39
N LYS A 56 -16.68 -8.68 -5.71
CA LYS A 56 -18.05 -8.61 -5.18
C LYS A 56 -19.09 -8.59 -6.30
N THR A 57 -18.86 -7.79 -7.33
CA THR A 57 -19.73 -7.70 -8.51
C THR A 57 -19.81 -9.04 -9.25
N TYR A 58 -18.73 -9.83 -9.27
CA TYR A 58 -18.73 -11.19 -9.80
C TYR A 58 -19.47 -12.20 -8.90
N THR A 59 -19.47 -12.03 -7.57
CA THR A 59 -20.14 -12.96 -6.66
C THR A 59 -21.67 -12.75 -6.57
N THR A 60 -22.16 -11.53 -6.77
CA THR A 60 -23.61 -11.20 -6.70
C THR A 60 -24.39 -11.62 -7.95
N LYS A 61 -23.72 -12.11 -8.99
CA LYS A 61 -24.34 -12.62 -10.24
C LYS A 61 -24.41 -14.15 -10.29
N LYS A 62 -24.43 -14.82 -9.13
CA LYS A 62 -24.60 -16.28 -9.02
C LYS A 62 -25.85 -16.62 -8.23
#